data_AF-A0A1B0D150-F1
#
_entry.id   AF-A0A1B0D150-F1
#
_cell.length_a   1.000
_cell.length_b   1.000
_cell.length_c   1.000
_cell.angle_alpha   90.00
_cell.angle_beta   90.00
_cell.angle_gamma   90.00
#
_symmetry.space_group_name_H-M   'P 1'
#
loop_
_entity.id
_entity.type
_entity.pdbx_description
1 polymer ?
#
loop_
_entity_poly.entity_id
_entity_poly.type
_entity_poly.pdbx_seq_one_letter_code
_entity_poly.pdbx_strand_id
1 'polypeptide(L)'
;MEWKSRRVGLPAESAGERGLKLLSVLAYVFSAHFQHTTILNHMIALLGSDQDYAAPYILKAFTYLGRYKPLVDSHPAVLQRLTPICKELAISGTPKQAKHAVRCMYVNMTSSVGSEGQNSEAGDVFAEIVETLKVNLSPEQAKYRTAIVCLGHIAYNIPDRFHVPIKNIISRKIVKELLVKDVPEDRKDIPSTECFLEIITRV
;
A
#
# COMPACT_ATOMS: atom_id res chain seq x y z
N MET A 1 32.90 10.92 -6.03
CA MET A 1 32.46 10.60 -7.41
C MET A 1 31.19 11.39 -7.69
N GLU A 2 31.30 12.53 -8.36
CA GLU A 2 30.28 13.59 -8.33
C GLU A 2 29.94 14.10 -9.75
N TRP A 3 29.55 13.21 -10.68
CA TRP A 3 29.61 13.53 -12.12
C TRP A 3 28.39 13.23 -13.01
N LYS A 4 27.15 13.01 -12.52
CA LYS A 4 26.01 12.73 -13.42
C LYS A 4 24.69 13.48 -13.26
N SER A 5 24.58 14.51 -12.41
CA SER A 5 23.32 15.30 -12.32
C SER A 5 23.25 16.54 -13.24
N ARG A 6 24.35 17.01 -13.84
CA ARG A 6 24.39 18.34 -14.50
C ARG A 6 23.91 18.42 -15.96
N ARG A 7 23.48 17.33 -16.63
CA ARG A 7 23.13 17.39 -18.06
C ARG A 7 21.65 17.63 -18.39
N VAL A 8 20.76 17.69 -17.40
CA VAL A 8 19.29 17.82 -17.64
C VAL A 8 18.70 19.09 -16.99
N GLY A 9 19.52 19.94 -16.35
CA GLY A 9 19.02 21.14 -15.65
C GLY A 9 18.04 20.83 -14.50
N LEU A 10 17.99 19.57 -14.05
CA LEU A 10 17.14 19.16 -12.95
C LEU A 10 17.88 19.35 -11.62
N PRO A 11 17.23 19.95 -10.61
CA PRO A 11 17.81 20.02 -9.28
C PRO A 11 18.06 18.61 -8.74
N ALA A 12 19.29 18.35 -8.28
CA ALA A 12 19.74 17.01 -7.90
C ALA A 12 18.89 16.41 -6.78
N GLU A 13 18.38 17.26 -5.89
CA GLU A 13 17.49 16.93 -4.78
C GLU A 13 16.11 16.43 -5.23
N SER A 14 15.64 16.81 -6.42
CA SER A 14 14.32 16.44 -6.93
C SER A 14 14.36 15.44 -8.09
N ALA A 15 15.55 15.16 -8.63
CA ALA A 15 15.72 14.31 -9.80
C ALA A 15 15.23 12.87 -9.53
N GLY A 16 15.48 12.34 -8.34
CA GLY A 16 15.03 11.01 -7.93
C GLY A 16 13.51 10.89 -7.91
N GLU A 17 12.82 11.80 -7.22
CA GLU A 17 11.36 11.80 -7.16
C GLU A 17 10.72 11.97 -8.56
N ARG A 18 11.24 12.91 -9.35
CA ARG A 18 10.74 13.15 -10.72
C ARG A 18 10.94 11.92 -11.62
N GLY A 19 12.08 11.24 -11.48
CA GLY A 19 12.37 9.99 -12.20
C GLY A 19 11.38 8.89 -11.86
N LEU A 20 11.07 8.70 -10.57
CA LEU A 20 10.08 7.71 -10.13
C LEU A 20 8.65 8.08 -10.52
N LYS A 21 8.32 9.37 -10.53
CA LYS A 21 7.05 9.86 -11.06
C LYS A 21 6.91 9.52 -12.55
N LEU A 22 7.94 9.79 -13.35
CA LEU A 22 7.97 9.42 -14.77
C LEU A 22 7.87 7.91 -14.96
N LEU A 23 8.64 7.13 -14.19
CA LEU A 23 8.58 5.66 -14.20
C LEU A 23 7.16 5.17 -13.95
N SER A 24 6.44 5.75 -12.99
CA SER A 24 5.05 5.37 -12.69
C SER A 24 4.08 5.69 -13.84
N VAL A 25 4.32 6.76 -14.59
CA VAL A 25 3.53 7.11 -15.79
C VAL A 25 3.84 6.15 -16.93
N LEU A 26 5.11 5.84 -17.17
CA LEU A 26 5.52 4.88 -18.20
C LEU A 26 4.99 3.47 -17.91
N ALA A 27 5.01 3.05 -16.65
CA ALA A 27 4.43 1.77 -16.23
C ALA A 27 2.90 1.72 -16.40
N TYR A 28 2.22 2.87 -16.40
CA TYR A 28 0.79 2.94 -16.70
C TYR A 28 0.50 2.89 -18.21
N VAL A 29 1.26 3.64 -19.00
CA VAL A 29 1.02 3.77 -20.45
C VAL A 29 1.56 2.56 -21.22
N PHE A 30 2.69 2.00 -20.79
CA PHE A 30 3.44 0.97 -21.50
C PHE A 30 3.63 -0.31 -20.67
N SER A 31 2.63 -0.72 -19.87
CA SER A 31 2.71 -1.83 -18.92
C SER A 31 3.35 -3.10 -19.47
N ALA A 32 3.04 -3.46 -20.72
CA ALA A 32 3.60 -4.66 -21.38
C ALA A 32 5.14 -4.64 -21.45
N HIS A 33 5.76 -3.48 -21.65
CA HIS A 33 7.21 -3.34 -21.79
C HIS A 33 7.97 -3.48 -20.47
N PHE A 34 7.25 -3.40 -19.35
CA PHE A 34 7.83 -3.55 -18.00
C PHE A 34 7.74 -4.98 -17.48
N GLN A 35 6.99 -5.87 -18.16
CA GLN A 35 6.78 -7.28 -17.78
C GLN A 35 7.98 -8.16 -18.16
N HIS A 36 9.19 -7.72 -17.78
CA HIS A 36 10.41 -8.48 -17.89
C HIS A 36 11.02 -8.66 -16.50
N THR A 37 11.38 -9.89 -16.14
CA THR A 37 11.95 -10.26 -14.83
C THR A 37 13.07 -9.30 -14.38
N THR A 38 13.97 -8.92 -15.29
CA THR A 38 15.07 -7.99 -14.99
C THR A 38 14.56 -6.61 -14.56
N ILE A 39 13.56 -6.06 -15.25
CA ILE A 39 12.98 -4.75 -14.92
C ILE A 39 12.25 -4.84 -13.57
N LEU A 40 11.45 -5.89 -13.38
CA LEU A 40 10.72 -6.11 -12.13
C LEU A 40 11.67 -6.26 -10.93
N ASN A 41 12.80 -6.95 -11.11
CA ASN A 41 13.82 -7.08 -10.06
C ASN A 41 14.46 -5.74 -9.71
N HIS A 42 14.80 -4.90 -10.70
CA HIS A 42 15.30 -3.55 -10.44
C HIS A 42 14.26 -2.70 -9.72
N MET A 43 12.98 -2.83 -10.08
CA MET A 43 11.91 -2.14 -9.37
C MET A 43 11.78 -2.63 -7.92
N ILE A 44 11.88 -3.93 -7.64
CA ILE A 44 11.93 -4.44 -6.26
C ILE A 44 13.10 -3.84 -5.49
N ALA A 45 14.29 -3.77 -6.09
CA ALA A 45 15.46 -3.19 -5.43
C ALA A 45 15.22 -1.72 -5.02
N LEU A 46 14.46 -0.96 -5.81
CA LEU A 46 14.09 0.42 -5.49
C LEU A 46 13.13 0.56 -4.29
N LEU A 47 12.44 -0.52 -3.89
CA LEU A 47 11.62 -0.52 -2.67
C LEU A 47 12.46 -0.46 -1.39
N GLY A 48 13.72 -0.90 -1.45
CA GLY A 48 14.67 -0.82 -0.33
C GLY A 48 15.42 0.52 -0.24
N SER A 49 14.96 1.56 -0.95
CA SER A 49 15.57 2.89 -0.86
C SER A 49 15.23 3.57 0.47
N ASP A 50 16.20 4.25 1.07
CA ASP A 50 16.02 5.07 2.28
C ASP A 50 15.05 6.25 2.10
N GLN A 51 14.63 6.51 0.87
CA GLN A 51 13.74 7.62 0.52
C GLN A 51 12.28 7.20 0.63
N ASP A 52 11.57 7.71 1.65
CA ASP A 52 10.16 7.39 1.91
C ASP A 52 9.22 7.61 0.70
N TYR A 53 9.56 8.56 -0.17
CA TYR A 53 8.79 8.85 -1.38
C TYR A 53 8.89 7.74 -2.43
N ALA A 54 9.93 6.90 -2.42
CA ALA A 54 10.24 5.99 -3.50
C ALA A 54 9.26 4.81 -3.58
N ALA A 55 9.06 4.12 -2.45
CA ALA A 55 8.20 2.95 -2.39
C ALA A 55 6.77 3.20 -2.91
N PRO A 56 6.07 4.30 -2.57
CA PRO A 56 4.77 4.62 -3.15
C PRO A 56 4.73 4.64 -4.69
N TYR A 57 5.73 5.22 -5.35
CA TYR A 57 5.77 5.27 -6.82
C TYR A 57 6.01 3.89 -7.43
N ILE A 58 6.90 3.11 -6.84
CA ILE A 58 7.21 1.75 -7.32
C ILE A 58 6.03 0.80 -7.11
N LEU A 59 5.40 0.81 -5.93
CA LEU A 59 4.21 0.00 -5.65
C LEU A 59 3.04 0.39 -6.58
N LYS A 60 2.89 1.69 -6.86
CA LYS A 60 1.93 2.18 -7.85
C LYS A 60 2.24 1.67 -9.25
N ALA A 61 3.52 1.65 -9.65
CA ALA A 61 3.94 1.06 -10.91
C ALA A 61 3.60 -0.43 -10.97
N PHE A 62 3.97 -1.24 -9.97
CA PHE A 62 3.58 -2.66 -9.89
C PHE A 62 2.07 -2.87 -9.93
N THR A 63 1.28 -1.96 -9.36
CA THR A 63 -0.18 -2.00 -9.46
C THR A 63 -0.64 -1.84 -10.91
N TYR A 64 -0.04 -0.93 -11.69
CA TYR A 64 -0.37 -0.79 -13.11
C TYR A 64 0.03 -2.00 -13.94
N LEU A 65 1.20 -2.59 -13.64
CA LEU A 65 1.65 -3.82 -14.30
C LEU A 65 0.69 -4.98 -14.02
N GLY A 66 0.28 -5.16 -12.77
CA GLY A 66 -0.66 -6.20 -12.36
C GLY A 66 -2.05 -6.06 -12.97
N ARG A 67 -2.53 -4.82 -13.17
CA ARG A 67 -3.81 -4.58 -13.88
C ARG A 67 -3.76 -5.01 -15.34
N TYR A 68 -2.59 -4.90 -15.97
CA TYR A 68 -2.38 -5.40 -17.33
C TYR A 68 -2.25 -6.93 -17.33
N LYS A 69 -1.39 -7.47 -16.45
CA LYS A 69 -1.22 -8.91 -16.25
C LYS A 69 -0.72 -9.18 -14.82
N PRO A 70 -1.51 -9.85 -13.96
CA PRO A 70 -1.10 -10.13 -12.58
C PRO A 70 0.23 -10.88 -12.50
N LEU A 71 1.03 -10.60 -11.47
CA LEU A 71 2.30 -11.31 -11.26
C LEU A 71 2.09 -12.77 -10.87
N VAL A 72 0.97 -13.12 -10.22
CA VAL A 72 0.65 -14.53 -9.93
C VAL A 72 0.57 -15.36 -11.21
N ASP A 73 0.04 -14.78 -12.30
CA ASP A 73 -0.13 -15.46 -13.58
C ASP A 73 1.13 -15.41 -14.47
N SER A 74 1.97 -14.38 -14.31
CA SER A 74 3.07 -14.10 -15.24
C SER A 74 4.47 -14.31 -14.67
N HIS A 75 4.68 -13.98 -13.39
CA HIS A 75 5.98 -13.96 -12.73
C HIS A 75 5.85 -14.36 -11.24
N PRO A 76 5.42 -15.59 -10.92
CA PRO A 76 5.15 -15.99 -9.54
C PRO A 76 6.37 -15.89 -8.62
N ALA A 77 7.58 -16.15 -9.12
CA ALA A 77 8.83 -15.98 -8.36
C ALA A 77 9.17 -14.50 -8.05
N VAL A 78 8.68 -13.56 -8.86
CA VAL A 78 8.77 -12.12 -8.55
C VAL A 78 7.77 -11.78 -7.47
N LEU A 79 6.54 -12.28 -7.58
CA LEU A 79 5.50 -12.09 -6.56
C LEU A 79 5.94 -12.60 -5.19
N GLN A 80 6.53 -13.80 -5.12
CA GLN A 80 7.04 -14.40 -3.88
C GLN A 80 8.03 -13.49 -3.13
N ARG A 81 8.87 -12.74 -3.86
CA ARG A 81 9.82 -11.79 -3.29
C ARG A 81 9.18 -10.43 -2.95
N LEU A 82 8.18 -10.01 -3.73
CA LEU A 82 7.47 -8.75 -3.51
C LEU A 82 6.55 -8.80 -2.27
N THR A 83 5.89 -9.94 -2.04
CA THR A 83 4.92 -10.14 -0.95
C THR A 83 5.45 -9.75 0.44
N PRO A 84 6.61 -10.26 0.93
CA PRO A 84 7.10 -9.90 2.25
C PRO A 84 7.43 -8.40 2.37
N ILE A 85 7.95 -7.77 1.31
CA ILE A 85 8.24 -6.33 1.30
C ILE A 85 6.94 -5.51 1.43
N CYS A 86 5.91 -5.89 0.67
CA CYS A 86 4.61 -5.23 0.77
C CYS A 86 3.97 -5.45 2.15
N LYS A 87 4.12 -6.63 2.76
CA LYS A 87 3.64 -6.92 4.12
C LYS A 87 4.32 -6.01 5.15
N GLU A 88 5.64 -5.85 5.06
CA GLU A 88 6.39 -4.93 5.92
C GLU A 88 5.91 -3.49 5.74
N LEU A 89 5.85 -3.00 4.50
CA LEU A 89 5.39 -1.64 4.19
C LEU A 89 3.93 -1.38 4.62
N ALA A 90 3.08 -2.42 4.62
CA ALA A 90 1.71 -2.35 5.11
C ALA A 90 1.63 -2.19 6.64
N ILE A 91 2.56 -2.80 7.39
CA ILE A 91 2.54 -2.84 8.86
C ILE A 91 3.35 -1.69 9.47
N SER A 92 4.57 -1.45 8.98
CA SER A 92 5.54 -0.53 9.59
C SER A 92 5.81 0.73 8.77
N GLY A 93 5.36 0.77 7.51
CA GLY A 93 5.59 1.88 6.59
C GLY A 93 4.86 3.18 6.95
N THR A 94 4.99 4.18 6.09
CA THR A 94 4.15 5.38 6.12
C THR A 94 2.72 5.04 5.67
N PRO A 95 1.71 5.85 6.01
CA PRO A 95 0.34 5.62 5.54
C PRO A 95 0.25 5.51 4.01
N LYS A 96 1.05 6.32 3.28
CA LYS A 96 1.12 6.29 1.81
C LYS A 96 1.71 4.98 1.29
N GLN A 97 2.75 4.45 1.93
CA GLN A 97 3.34 3.15 1.61
C GLN A 97 2.33 2.03 1.85
N ALA A 98 1.66 2.01 3.01
CA ALA A 98 0.70 0.96 3.36
C ALA A 98 -0.48 0.89 2.38
N LYS A 99 -1.06 2.03 2.00
CA LYS A 99 -2.10 2.09 0.95
C LYS A 99 -1.64 1.41 -0.33
N HIS A 100 -0.48 1.82 -0.85
CA HIS A 100 0.00 1.33 -2.12
C HIS A 100 0.45 -0.14 -2.03
N ALA A 101 0.94 -0.60 -0.88
CA ALA A 101 1.36 -1.97 -0.67
C ALA A 101 0.16 -2.92 -0.68
N VAL A 102 -0.93 -2.58 0.03
CA VAL A 102 -2.17 -3.35 0.04
C VAL A 102 -2.75 -3.46 -1.37
N ARG A 103 -2.84 -2.34 -2.10
CA ARG A 103 -3.37 -2.34 -3.47
C ARG A 103 -2.48 -3.13 -4.43
N CYS A 104 -1.15 -3.00 -4.30
CA CYS A 104 -0.18 -3.72 -5.10
C CYS A 104 -0.30 -5.24 -4.91
N MET A 105 -0.33 -5.71 -3.65
CA MET A 105 -0.52 -7.13 -3.33
C MET A 105 -1.83 -7.65 -3.89
N TYR A 106 -2.95 -6.96 -3.61
CA TYR A 106 -4.26 -7.40 -4.06
C TYR A 106 -4.29 -7.61 -5.58
N VAL A 107 -3.91 -6.60 -6.35
CA VAL A 107 -3.95 -6.67 -7.82
C VAL A 107 -3.04 -7.77 -8.38
N ASN A 108 -1.89 -7.99 -7.77
CA ASN A 108 -0.90 -8.95 -8.29
C ASN A 108 -1.10 -10.39 -7.82
N MET A 109 -1.90 -10.60 -6.76
CA MET A 109 -2.26 -11.91 -6.23
C MET A 109 -3.62 -12.39 -6.75
N THR A 110 -4.48 -11.53 -7.28
CA THR A 110 -5.75 -11.93 -7.91
C THR A 110 -5.51 -12.40 -9.35
N SER A 111 -5.74 -13.68 -9.62
CA SER A 111 -5.61 -14.24 -10.97
C SER A 111 -6.66 -13.67 -11.92
N SER A 112 -6.29 -13.56 -13.20
CA SER A 112 -7.15 -13.08 -14.29
C SER A 112 -8.13 -14.12 -14.84
N VAL A 113 -7.98 -15.40 -14.49
CA VAL A 113 -8.68 -16.53 -15.15
C VAL A 113 -9.87 -17.09 -14.37
N GLY A 114 -10.25 -16.51 -13.22
CA GLY A 114 -11.41 -16.99 -12.49
C GLY A 114 -11.84 -16.09 -11.35
N SER A 115 -12.94 -15.39 -11.55
CA SER A 115 -13.56 -14.47 -10.58
C SER A 115 -14.35 -15.17 -9.46
N GLU A 116 -14.23 -16.49 -9.26
CA GLU A 116 -15.09 -17.23 -8.32
C GLU A 116 -14.35 -18.09 -7.28
N GLY A 117 -13.03 -18.16 -7.36
CA GLY A 117 -12.21 -18.77 -6.30
C GLY A 117 -11.38 -17.69 -5.65
N GLN A 118 -11.76 -17.24 -4.46
CA GLN A 118 -10.86 -16.48 -3.59
C GLN A 118 -9.50 -17.21 -3.61
N ASN A 119 -8.44 -16.57 -4.13
CA ASN A 119 -7.09 -17.10 -3.98
C ASN A 119 -6.83 -17.15 -2.47
N SER A 120 -7.05 -18.31 -1.85
CA SER A 120 -6.97 -18.50 -0.39
C SER A 120 -5.65 -17.97 0.14
N GLU A 121 -4.57 -18.15 -0.61
CA GLU A 121 -3.23 -17.63 -0.27
C GLU A 121 -3.20 -16.10 -0.13
N ALA A 122 -3.84 -15.36 -1.04
CA ALA A 122 -3.92 -13.90 -0.95
C ALA A 122 -4.72 -13.50 0.29
N GLY A 123 -5.86 -14.17 0.51
CA GLY A 123 -6.66 -14.01 1.70
C GLY A 123 -5.84 -14.23 2.97
N ASP A 124 -5.06 -15.30 3.04
CA ASP A 124 -4.31 -15.67 4.23
C ASP A 124 -3.23 -14.64 4.57
N VAL A 125 -2.53 -14.09 3.57
CA VAL A 125 -1.59 -12.98 3.78
C VAL A 125 -2.29 -11.75 4.38
N PHE A 126 -3.46 -11.37 3.86
CA PHE A 126 -4.21 -10.23 4.41
C PHE A 126 -4.77 -10.51 5.81
N ALA A 127 -5.17 -11.74 6.10
CA ALA A 127 -5.65 -12.14 7.42
C ALA A 127 -4.53 -12.02 8.47
N GLU A 128 -3.31 -12.43 8.11
CA GLU A 128 -2.14 -12.31 8.96
C GLU A 128 -1.79 -10.85 9.25
N ILE A 129 -1.90 -9.97 8.24
CA ILE A 129 -1.72 -8.52 8.41
C ILE A 129 -2.77 -7.96 9.36
N VAL A 130 -4.05 -8.30 9.17
CA VAL A 130 -5.14 -7.82 10.02
C VAL A 130 -4.94 -8.22 11.48
N GLU A 131 -4.58 -9.47 11.76
CA GLU A 131 -4.33 -9.91 13.14
C GLU A 131 -3.11 -9.21 13.76
N THR A 132 -2.03 -9.01 12.99
CA THR A 132 -0.85 -8.24 13.44
C THR A 132 -1.22 -6.80 13.80
N LEU A 133 -1.97 -6.13 12.94
CA LEU A 133 -2.40 -4.75 13.16
C LEU A 133 -3.38 -4.63 14.33
N LYS A 134 -4.29 -5.58 14.47
CA LYS A 134 -5.28 -5.63 15.54
C LYS A 134 -4.62 -5.68 16.92
N VAL A 135 -3.52 -6.40 17.10
CA VAL A 135 -2.77 -6.43 18.36
C VAL A 135 -2.17 -5.05 18.66
N ASN A 136 -1.61 -4.40 17.64
CA ASN A 136 -0.89 -3.13 17.77
C ASN A 136 -1.75 -1.87 17.53
N LEU A 137 -3.07 -2.02 17.47
CA LEU A 137 -3.97 -0.90 17.20
C LEU A 137 -4.28 -0.14 18.50
N SER A 138 -3.40 0.80 18.87
CA SER A 138 -3.63 1.78 19.95
C SER A 138 -3.10 3.17 19.56
N PRO A 139 -3.74 4.27 20.01
CA PRO A 139 -3.35 5.65 19.70
C PRO A 139 -1.92 6.03 20.08
N GLU A 140 -1.34 5.36 21.08
CA GLU A 140 0.03 5.57 21.57
C GLU A 140 1.08 4.99 20.62
N GLN A 141 0.70 4.05 19.76
CA GLN A 141 1.62 3.41 18.83
C GLN A 141 2.00 4.38 17.71
N ALA A 142 3.30 4.52 17.44
CA ALA A 142 3.82 5.44 16.42
C ALA A 142 3.22 5.20 15.02
N LYS A 143 2.82 3.95 14.73
CA LYS A 143 2.25 3.52 13.44
C LYS A 143 0.72 3.40 13.46
N TYR A 144 0.04 3.99 14.44
CA TYR A 144 -1.42 3.95 14.55
C TYR A 144 -2.14 4.41 13.27
N ARG A 145 -1.73 5.54 12.68
CA ARG A 145 -2.31 6.04 11.41
C ARG A 145 -2.10 5.07 10.25
N THR A 146 -0.90 4.48 10.15
CA THR A 146 -0.58 3.47 9.12
C THR A 146 -1.49 2.25 9.27
N ALA A 147 -1.68 1.77 10.51
CA ALA A 147 -2.56 0.63 10.79
C ALA A 147 -4.01 0.89 10.34
N ILE A 148 -4.55 2.09 10.62
CA ILE A 148 -5.90 2.47 10.18
C ILE A 148 -6.01 2.47 8.65
N VAL A 149 -5.05 3.10 7.96
CA VAL A 149 -5.02 3.16 6.49
C VAL A 149 -4.92 1.76 5.89
N CYS A 150 -4.05 0.90 6.44
CA CYS A 150 -3.91 -0.47 5.98
C CYS A 150 -5.22 -1.25 6.14
N LEU A 151 -5.83 -1.23 7.33
CA LEU A 151 -7.12 -1.89 7.58
C LEU A 151 -8.22 -1.38 6.65
N GLY A 152 -8.32 -0.06 6.45
CA GLY A 152 -9.28 0.54 5.55
C GLY A 152 -9.12 0.06 4.10
N HIS A 153 -7.89 0.02 3.58
CA HIS A 153 -7.66 -0.47 2.22
C HIS A 153 -7.85 -1.99 2.09
N ILE A 154 -7.59 -2.80 3.12
CA ILE A 154 -7.92 -4.22 3.09
C ILE A 154 -9.44 -4.41 2.99
N ALA A 155 -10.20 -3.72 3.83
CA ALA A 155 -11.67 -3.76 3.79
C ALA A 155 -12.22 -3.28 2.44
N TYR A 156 -11.60 -2.26 1.83
CA TYR A 156 -12.00 -1.73 0.54
C TYR A 156 -11.73 -2.69 -0.63
N ASN A 157 -10.54 -3.33 -0.67
CA ASN A 157 -10.17 -4.21 -1.79
C ASN A 157 -10.79 -5.61 -1.67
N ILE A 158 -11.12 -6.06 -0.45
CA ILE A 158 -11.64 -7.42 -0.20
C ILE A 158 -12.84 -7.33 0.76
N PRO A 159 -13.94 -6.71 0.33
CA PRO A 159 -15.07 -6.44 1.22
C PRO A 159 -15.71 -7.73 1.74
N ASP A 160 -15.83 -8.76 0.90
CA ASP A 160 -16.52 -10.01 1.24
C ASP A 160 -15.91 -10.74 2.44
N ARG A 161 -14.59 -10.62 2.64
CA ARG A 161 -13.86 -11.30 3.72
C ARG A 161 -13.56 -10.39 4.90
N PHE A 162 -13.36 -9.10 4.67
CA PHE A 162 -12.78 -8.21 5.70
C PHE A 162 -13.61 -6.99 6.08
N HIS A 163 -14.64 -6.62 5.31
CA HIS A 163 -15.44 -5.43 5.62
C HIS A 163 -16.05 -5.49 7.04
N VAL A 164 -16.77 -6.57 7.36
CA VAL A 164 -17.42 -6.73 8.67
C VAL A 164 -16.41 -6.90 9.82
N PRO A 165 -15.40 -7.78 9.74
CA PRO A 165 -14.38 -7.89 10.78
C PRO A 165 -13.66 -6.57 11.08
N ILE A 166 -13.24 -5.84 10.05
CA ILE A 166 -12.51 -4.58 10.21
C ILE A 166 -13.42 -3.49 10.78
N LYS A 167 -14.67 -3.36 10.30
CA LYS A 167 -15.67 -2.47 10.89
C LYS A 167 -15.82 -2.70 12.40
N ASN A 168 -15.85 -3.96 12.82
CA ASN A 168 -15.95 -4.32 14.25
C ASN A 168 -14.67 -4.00 15.04
N ILE A 169 -13.48 -4.11 14.44
CA ILE A 169 -12.22 -3.69 15.06
C ILE A 169 -12.22 -2.17 15.27
N ILE A 170 -12.54 -1.41 14.23
CA ILE A 170 -12.58 0.07 14.27
C ILE A 170 -13.61 0.55 15.30
N SER A 171 -14.82 0.00 15.28
CA SER A 171 -15.89 0.41 16.20
C SER A 171 -15.53 0.16 17.67
N ARG A 172 -14.78 -0.91 17.95
CA ARG A 172 -14.41 -1.28 19.33
C ARG A 172 -13.15 -0.59 19.83
N LYS A 173 -12.12 -0.49 19.00
CA LYS A 173 -10.81 0.03 19.39
C LYS A 173 -10.65 1.52 19.10
N ILE A 174 -11.12 2.00 17.96
CA ILE A 174 -10.88 3.39 17.54
C ILE A 174 -11.97 4.30 18.07
N VAL A 175 -13.24 3.99 17.77
CA VAL A 175 -14.37 4.86 18.14
C VAL A 175 -14.50 4.99 19.66
N LYS A 176 -14.37 3.89 20.41
CA LYS A 176 -14.43 3.95 21.87
C LYS A 176 -13.26 4.71 22.50
N GLU A 177 -12.03 4.51 22.02
CA GLU A 177 -10.86 5.19 22.61
C GLU A 177 -10.78 6.68 22.23
N LEU A 178 -11.28 7.06 21.05
CA LEU A 178 -11.39 8.47 20.64
C LEU A 178 -12.53 9.21 21.36
N LEU A 179 -13.59 8.51 21.76
CA LEU A 179 -14.73 9.11 22.47
C LEU A 179 -14.56 9.16 24.00
N VAL A 180 -13.65 8.38 24.57
CA VAL A 180 -13.48 8.23 26.04
C VAL A 180 -12.28 9.01 26.59
N LYS A 181 -11.36 9.47 25.74
CA LYS A 181 -10.30 10.39 26.17
C LYS A 181 -10.78 11.82 26.05
N ASP A 182 -10.76 12.56 27.16
CA ASP A 182 -11.02 14.01 27.19
C ASP A 182 -10.20 14.70 26.10
N VAL A 183 -10.87 15.11 25.04
CA VAL A 183 -10.28 15.94 24.00
C VAL A 183 -10.16 17.33 24.62
N PRO A 184 -8.96 17.90 24.84
CA PRO A 184 -8.88 19.30 25.22
C PRO A 184 -9.60 20.14 24.17
N GLU A 185 -10.47 21.06 24.63
CA GLU A 185 -11.53 21.78 23.90
C GLU A 185 -11.13 22.55 22.62
N ASP A 186 -9.90 22.46 22.14
CA ASP A 186 -9.37 23.26 21.02
C ASP A 186 -9.20 22.49 19.70
N ARG A 187 -9.77 21.28 19.56
CA ARG A 187 -9.80 20.58 18.26
C ARG A 187 -11.18 20.66 17.60
N LYS A 188 -11.35 21.64 16.71
CA LYS A 188 -12.52 21.75 15.80
C LYS A 188 -12.57 20.73 14.65
N ASP A 189 -11.68 19.74 14.63
CA ASP A 189 -11.60 18.73 13.56
C ASP A 189 -11.76 17.30 14.10
N ILE A 190 -12.90 16.99 14.74
CA ILE A 190 -13.29 15.60 14.98
C ILE A 190 -13.96 15.11 13.70
N PRO A 191 -13.36 14.16 12.95
CA PRO A 191 -13.99 13.65 11.74
C PRO A 191 -15.23 12.84 12.12
N SER A 192 -16.38 13.23 11.58
CA SER A 192 -17.62 12.47 11.68
C SER A 192 -17.43 11.06 11.12
N THR A 193 -18.33 10.12 11.46
CA THR A 193 -18.33 8.76 10.91
C THR A 193 -18.36 8.73 9.36
N GLU A 194 -18.88 9.77 8.72
CA GLU A 194 -18.79 9.99 7.26
C GLU A 194 -17.38 10.37 6.79
N CYS A 195 -16.62 11.13 7.59
CA CYS A 195 -15.25 11.50 7.26
C CYS A 195 -14.28 10.30 7.28
N PHE A 196 -14.58 9.24 8.06
CA PHE A 196 -13.83 7.98 7.98
C PHE A 196 -13.99 7.27 6.62
N LEU A 197 -15.17 7.37 5.99
CA LEU A 197 -15.38 6.87 4.63
C LEU A 197 -14.69 7.77 3.59
N GLU A 198 -14.62 9.08 3.82
CA GLU A 198 -13.83 9.99 2.99
C GLU A 198 -12.32 9.75 3.11
N ILE A 199 -11.78 9.42 4.29
CA ILE A 199 -10.36 9.06 4.46
C ILE A 199 -10.02 7.78 3.67
N ILE A 200 -10.95 6.81 3.61
CA ILE A 200 -10.80 5.57 2.86
C ILE A 200 -10.90 5.80 1.34
N THR A 201 -11.66 6.81 0.89
CA THR A 201 -11.93 7.06 -0.53
C THR A 201 -11.07 8.17 -1.17
N ARG A 202 -10.50 9.10 -0.39
CA ARG A 202 -9.70 10.24 -0.88
C ARG A 202 -8.20 10.17 -0.57
N VAL A 203 -7.72 9.15 0.15
CA VAL A 203 -6.27 8.86 0.27
C VAL A 203 -5.93 7.68 -0.60
#